data_AF-A0A2N6A105-F1
#
_entry.id   AF-A0A2N6A105-F1
#
_cell.length_a   1.000
_cell.length_b   1.000
_cell.length_c   1.000
_cell.angle_alpha   90.00
_cell.angle_beta   90.00
_cell.angle_gamma   90.00
#
_symmetry.space_group_name_H-M   'P 1'
#
loop_
_entity.id
_entity.type
_entity.pdbx_description
1 polymer ?
#
loop_
_entity_poly.entity_id
_entity_poly.type
_entity_poly.pdbx_seq_one_letter_code
_entity_poly.pdbx_strand_id
1 'polypeptide(L)'
;MNYKNYLQIRSLITLLIVSIISMAVISNNLYLAIVGIFIGVLFIFLVRNKFKKIVVDERVLSVSGKASRITYVIGTIFLALLGLFFIFLAKLYKYPYLESLGIVFSYIALLMITIYSISYHYYNREYGADE
;
A
#
# COMPACT_ATOMS: atom_id res chain seq x y z
N MET A 1 15.24 6.98 -13.40
CA MET A 1 15.12 8.20 -12.58
C MET A 1 16.51 8.60 -12.13
N ASN A 2 16.89 9.87 -12.27
CA ASN A 2 18.26 10.30 -11.95
C ASN A 2 18.43 10.47 -10.42
N TYR A 3 19.64 10.26 -9.86
CA TYR A 3 19.86 10.21 -8.41
C TYR A 3 19.46 11.51 -7.69
N LYS A 4 19.70 12.66 -8.34
CA LYS A 4 19.26 13.97 -7.85
C LYS A 4 17.73 14.07 -7.69
N ASN A 5 16.97 13.56 -8.65
CA ASN A 5 15.49 13.60 -8.61
C ASN A 5 14.93 12.66 -7.53
N TYR A 6 15.62 11.55 -7.25
CA TYR A 6 15.27 10.66 -6.12
C TYR A 6 15.43 11.36 -4.78
N LEU A 7 16.54 12.08 -4.57
CA LEU A 7 16.76 12.84 -3.35
C LEU A 7 15.73 13.95 -3.15
N GLN A 8 15.36 14.66 -4.22
CA GLN A 8 14.33 15.71 -4.18
C GLN A 8 12.94 15.14 -3.83
N ILE A 9 12.53 14.04 -4.47
CA ILE A 9 11.24 13.41 -4.18
C ILE A 9 11.23 12.83 -2.76
N ARG A 10 12.33 12.23 -2.31
CA ARG A 10 12.47 11.73 -0.95
C ARG A 10 12.38 12.86 0.08
N SER A 11 13.05 14.00 -0.15
CA SER A 11 12.99 15.13 0.78
C SER A 11 11.58 15.72 0.87
N LEU A 12 10.88 15.83 -0.27
CA LEU A 12 9.50 16.29 -0.35
C LEU A 12 8.56 15.37 0.46
N ILE A 13 8.70 14.05 0.31
CA ILE A 13 7.91 13.06 1.05
C ILE A 13 8.19 13.14 2.55
N THR A 14 9.46 13.26 2.97
CA THR A 14 9.79 13.41 4.39
C THR A 14 9.23 14.69 4.98
N LEU A 15 9.24 15.80 4.22
CA LEU A 15 8.66 17.08 4.66
C LEU A 15 7.14 16.96 4.87
N LEU A 16 6.45 16.26 3.97
CA LEU A 16 5.03 15.95 4.09
C LEU A 16 4.73 15.11 5.34
N ILE A 17 5.51 14.05 5.59
CA ILE A 17 5.34 13.20 6.78
C ILE A 17 5.49 14.02 8.06
N VAL A 18 6.54 14.84 8.15
CA VAL A 18 6.80 15.68 9.32
C VAL A 18 5.67 16.69 9.53
N SER A 19 5.15 17.30 8.46
CA SER A 19 4.02 18.23 8.55
C SER A 19 2.74 17.55 9.09
N ILE A 20 2.42 16.35 8.59
CA ILE A 20 1.26 15.57 9.02
C ILE A 20 1.38 15.15 10.49
N ILE A 21 2.58 14.73 10.92
CA ILE A 21 2.83 14.37 12.32
C ILE A 21 2.69 15.59 13.23
N SER A 22 3.25 16.75 12.84
CA SER A 22 3.11 17.99 13.60
C SER A 22 1.63 18.41 13.74
N MET A 23 0.86 18.30 12.66
CA MET A 23 -0.59 18.57 12.68
C MET A 23 -1.33 17.60 13.61
N ALA A 24 -0.96 16.32 13.60
CA ALA A 24 -1.55 15.29 14.45
C ALA A 24 -1.28 15.56 15.95
N VAL A 25 -0.08 16.02 16.29
CA VAL A 25 0.31 16.39 17.66
C VAL A 25 -0.47 17.60 18.15
N ILE A 26 -0.58 18.67 17.34
CA ILE A 26 -1.37 19.86 17.68
C ILE A 26 -2.85 19.50 17.89
N SER A 27 -3.37 18.58 17.08
CA SER A 27 -4.75 18.12 17.16
C SER A 27 -4.99 17.09 18.29
N ASN A 28 -3.94 16.75 19.06
CA ASN A 28 -3.93 15.70 20.08
C ASN A 28 -4.52 14.36 19.60
N ASN A 29 -4.31 14.03 18.32
CA ASN A 29 -4.89 12.86 17.65
C ASN A 29 -3.79 11.86 17.25
N LEU A 30 -3.52 10.92 18.17
CA LEU A 30 -2.51 9.87 18.00
C LEU A 30 -2.73 8.98 16.77
N TYR A 31 -3.98 8.78 16.36
CA TYR A 31 -4.31 7.93 15.20
C TYR A 31 -3.84 8.55 13.89
N LEU A 32 -3.95 9.89 13.78
CA LEU A 32 -3.54 10.63 12.60
C LEU A 32 -2.01 10.58 12.41
N ALA A 33 -1.26 10.58 13.51
CA ALA A 33 0.19 10.40 13.49
C ALA A 33 0.59 9.00 12.99
N ILE A 34 -0.05 7.95 13.51
CA ILE A 34 0.24 6.56 13.13
C ILE A 34 -0.02 6.33 11.65
N VAL A 35 -1.18 6.76 11.14
CA VAL A 35 -1.54 6.63 9.73
C VAL A 35 -0.60 7.44 8.83
N GLY A 36 -0.24 8.66 9.23
CA GLY A 36 0.71 9.49 8.49
C GLY A 36 2.08 8.82 8.34
N ILE A 37 2.57 8.15 9.39
CA ILE A 37 3.82 7.40 9.35
C ILE A 37 3.73 6.22 8.37
N PHE A 38 2.66 5.42 8.44
CA PHE A 38 2.47 4.27 7.55
C PHE A 38 2.40 4.67 6.08
N ILE A 39 1.63 5.72 5.76
CA ILE A 39 1.53 6.26 4.39
C ILE A 39 2.91 6.77 3.93
N GLY A 40 3.63 7.48 4.80
CA GLY A 40 4.96 7.98 4.51
C GLY A 40 5.97 6.89 4.13
N VAL A 41 6.01 5.83 4.92
CA VAL A 41 6.89 4.68 4.69
C VAL A 41 6.53 3.98 3.38
N LEU A 42 5.24 3.83 3.07
CA LEU A 42 4.75 3.26 1.81
C LEU A 42 5.25 4.07 0.60
N PHE A 43 5.12 5.40 0.64
CA PHE A 43 5.57 6.27 -0.45
C PHE A 43 7.09 6.21 -0.68
N ILE A 44 7.89 6.20 0.39
CA ILE A 44 9.35 6.06 0.29
C ILE A 44 9.72 4.70 -0.34
N PHE A 45 9.02 3.64 0.02
CA PHE A 45 9.23 2.31 -0.53
C PHE A 45 8.95 2.25 -2.05
N LEU A 46 7.86 2.87 -2.50
CA LEU A 46 7.48 2.93 -3.92
C LEU A 46 8.49 3.70 -4.78
N VAL A 47 8.95 4.85 -4.29
CA VAL A 47 9.93 5.69 -4.97
C VAL A 47 11.28 4.97 -5.08
N ARG A 48 11.68 4.21 -4.04
CA ARG A 48 12.91 3.40 -4.04
C ARG A 48 12.86 2.29 -5.10
N ASN A 49 11.71 1.66 -5.32
CA ASN A 49 11.55 0.62 -6.34
C ASN A 49 11.65 1.16 -7.77
N LYS A 50 11.19 2.40 -8.03
CA LYS A 50 11.31 3.04 -9.35
C LYS A 50 12.73 3.49 -9.70
N PHE A 51 13.60 3.73 -8.72
CA PHE A 51 14.99 4.13 -8.96
C PHE A 51 15.86 2.95 -9.46
N LYS A 52 15.48 1.71 -9.15
CA LYS A 52 16.39 0.56 -9.21
C LYS A 52 16.50 -0.17 -10.57
N LYS A 53 15.88 0.27 -11.67
CA LYS A 53 15.92 -0.52 -12.92
C LYS A 53 15.83 0.30 -14.22
N ILE A 54 16.94 0.30 -14.97
CA ILE A 54 16.99 0.42 -16.43
C ILE A 54 17.85 -0.75 -16.89
N VAL A 55 17.25 -1.72 -17.62
CA VAL A 55 17.80 -2.53 -18.74
C VAL A 55 16.60 -3.34 -19.28
N VAL A 56 16.31 -3.22 -20.58
CA VAL A 56 15.30 -3.94 -21.39
C VAL A 56 16.09 -4.96 -22.23
N ASP A 57 15.72 -6.24 -22.34
CA ASP A 57 14.65 -6.79 -23.20
C ASP A 57 14.14 -8.18 -22.71
N GLU A 58 13.12 -8.76 -23.37
CA GLU A 58 12.26 -9.93 -23.00
C GLU A 58 11.20 -9.68 -21.89
N ARG A 59 11.23 -8.50 -21.27
CA ARG A 59 10.62 -8.27 -19.95
C ARG A 59 9.13 -7.97 -19.89
N VAL A 60 8.40 -7.71 -20.98
CA VAL A 60 7.03 -7.12 -20.91
C VAL A 60 6.04 -8.00 -20.14
N LEU A 61 6.00 -9.32 -20.42
CA LEU A 61 5.20 -10.28 -19.66
C LEU A 61 5.66 -10.38 -18.20
N SER A 62 6.98 -10.44 -17.96
CA SER A 62 7.53 -10.50 -16.60
C SER A 62 7.31 -9.21 -15.79
N VAL A 63 7.27 -8.04 -16.46
CA VAL A 63 7.07 -6.73 -15.85
C VAL A 63 5.59 -6.49 -15.60
N SER A 64 4.71 -6.93 -16.50
CA SER A 64 3.27 -6.94 -16.25
C SER A 64 2.93 -7.82 -15.05
N GLY A 65 3.48 -9.04 -14.97
CA GLY A 65 3.31 -9.92 -13.81
C GLY A 65 3.86 -9.31 -12.52
N LYS A 66 5.06 -8.71 -12.57
CA LYS A 66 5.65 -8.01 -11.40
C LYS A 66 4.85 -6.77 -10.99
N ALA A 67 4.36 -5.98 -11.95
CA ALA A 67 3.53 -4.82 -11.69
C ALA A 67 2.19 -5.23 -11.07
N SER A 68 1.54 -6.25 -11.62
CA SER A 68 0.31 -6.82 -11.08
C SER A 68 0.49 -7.31 -9.64
N ARG A 69 1.57 -8.05 -9.36
CA ARG A 69 1.90 -8.50 -8.00
C ARG A 69 2.13 -7.34 -7.04
N ILE A 70 2.88 -6.32 -7.46
CA ILE A 70 3.15 -5.13 -6.64
C ILE A 70 1.85 -4.35 -6.39
N THR A 71 1.01 -4.14 -7.40
CA THR A 71 -0.29 -3.47 -7.29
C THR A 71 -1.21 -4.22 -6.34
N TYR A 72 -1.29 -5.55 -6.46
CA TYR A 72 -2.05 -6.40 -5.55
C TYR A 72 -1.58 -6.22 -4.10
N VAL A 73 -0.26 -6.30 -3.83
CA VAL A 73 0.30 -6.16 -2.49
C VAL A 73 0.02 -4.78 -1.90
N ILE A 74 0.26 -3.70 -2.67
CA ILE A 74 0.00 -2.34 -2.19
C ILE A 74 -1.49 -2.14 -1.95
N GLY A 75 -2.34 -2.56 -2.88
CA GLY A 75 -3.79 -2.39 -2.82
C GLY A 75 -4.40 -3.13 -1.64
N THR A 76 -4.01 -4.39 -1.40
CA THR A 76 -4.49 -5.18 -0.25
C THR A 76 -4.03 -4.61 1.08
N ILE A 77 -2.74 -4.25 1.22
CA ILE A 77 -2.23 -3.63 2.45
C ILE A 77 -2.94 -2.30 2.70
N PHE A 78 -3.12 -1.49 1.65
CA PHE A 78 -3.82 -0.21 1.76
C PHE A 78 -5.27 -0.40 2.22
N LEU A 79 -6.03 -1.29 1.60
CA LEU A 79 -7.42 -1.60 1.97
C LEU A 79 -7.53 -2.16 3.39
N ALA A 80 -6.60 -3.04 3.80
CA ALA A 80 -6.58 -3.59 5.16
C ALA A 80 -6.30 -2.50 6.21
N LEU A 81 -5.32 -1.62 5.95
CA LEU A 81 -5.02 -0.48 6.83
C LEU A 81 -6.17 0.52 6.87
N LEU A 82 -6.81 0.78 5.74
CA LEU A 82 -7.98 1.67 5.64
C LEU A 82 -9.17 1.09 6.43
N GLY A 83 -9.41 -0.22 6.31
CA GLY A 83 -10.45 -0.92 7.06
C GLY A 83 -10.22 -0.84 8.57
N LEU A 84 -8.99 -1.14 9.00
CA LEU A 84 -8.58 -1.02 10.39
C LEU A 84 -8.75 0.42 10.89
N PHE A 85 -8.29 1.41 10.13
CA PHE A 85 -8.44 2.82 10.47
C PHE A 85 -9.89 3.20 10.72
N PHE A 86 -10.81 2.81 9.84
CA PHE A 86 -12.24 3.12 9.99
C PHE A 86 -12.88 2.42 11.20
N ILE A 87 -12.51 1.17 11.50
CA ILE A 87 -12.99 0.45 12.69
C ILE A 87 -12.54 1.17 13.97
N PHE A 88 -11.26 1.56 14.05
CA PHE A 88 -10.74 2.30 15.21
C PHE A 88 -11.39 3.68 15.35
N LEU A 89 -11.59 4.38 14.23
CA LEU A 89 -12.24 5.68 14.20
C LEU A 89 -13.70 5.59 14.66
N ALA A 90 -14.42 4.54 14.22
CA ALA A 90 -15.78 4.26 14.65
C ALA A 90 -15.89 4.06 16.16
N LYS A 91 -14.94 3.31 16.75
CA LYS A 91 -14.87 3.06 18.19
C LYS A 91 -14.61 4.34 18.98
N LEU A 92 -13.78 5.25 18.45
CA LEU A 92 -13.45 6.52 19.11
C LEU A 92 -14.64 7.50 19.13
N TYR A 93 -15.34 7.65 18.00
CA TYR A 93 -16.43 8.62 17.86
C TYR A 93 -17.83 8.03 18.07
N LYS A 94 -17.94 6.73 18.40
CA LYS A 94 -19.19 5.99 18.56
C LYS A 94 -20.15 6.11 17.36
N TYR A 95 -19.61 6.18 16.14
CA TYR A 95 -20.39 6.19 14.91
C TYR A 95 -20.44 4.80 14.28
N PRO A 96 -21.57 4.07 14.38
CA PRO A 96 -21.67 2.68 13.91
C PRO A 96 -21.50 2.55 12.39
N TYR A 97 -21.79 3.60 11.62
CA TYR A 97 -21.65 3.56 10.15
C TYR A 97 -20.17 3.45 9.70
N LEU A 98 -19.24 4.06 10.45
CA LEU A 98 -17.81 3.98 10.13
C LEU A 98 -17.26 2.56 10.39
N GLU A 99 -17.82 1.85 11.35
CA GLU A 99 -17.44 0.47 11.66
C GLU A 99 -17.81 -0.44 10.49
N SER A 100 -19.05 -0.33 10.00
CA SER A 100 -19.50 -1.05 8.81
C SER A 100 -18.62 -0.77 7.59
N LEU A 101 -18.20 0.48 7.38
CA LEU A 101 -17.29 0.85 6.28
C LEU A 101 -15.94 0.14 6.42
N GLY A 102 -15.37 0.13 7.62
CA GLY A 102 -14.09 -0.52 7.88
C GLY A 102 -14.13 -2.05 7.74
N ILE A 103 -15.25 -2.66 8.14
CA ILE A 103 -15.53 -4.09 7.92
C ILE A 103 -15.60 -4.39 6.41
N VAL A 104 -16.32 -3.57 5.63
CA VAL A 104 -16.41 -3.73 4.16
C VAL A 104 -15.03 -3.68 3.51
N PHE A 105 -14.18 -2.71 3.86
CA PHE A 105 -12.82 -2.64 3.31
C PHE A 105 -11.96 -3.85 3.70
N SER A 106 -12.14 -4.37 4.91
CA SER A 106 -11.46 -5.58 5.36
C SER A 106 -11.89 -6.81 4.56
N TYR A 107 -13.19 -6.95 4.26
CA TYR A 107 -13.70 -8.01 3.39
C TYR A 107 -13.19 -7.87 1.95
N ILE A 108 -13.10 -6.66 1.40
CA ILE A 108 -12.53 -6.44 0.06
C ILE A 108 -11.05 -6.86 0.03
N ALA A 109 -10.28 -6.55 1.09
CA ALA A 109 -8.89 -7.00 1.19
C ALA A 109 -8.76 -8.53 1.24
N LEU A 110 -9.61 -9.21 2.02
CA LEU A 110 -9.66 -10.67 2.07
C LEU A 110 -10.07 -11.30 0.74
N LEU A 111 -11.04 -10.69 0.05
CA LEU A 111 -11.49 -11.11 -1.27
C LEU A 111 -10.35 -10.99 -2.30
N MET A 112 -9.61 -9.88 -2.29
CA MET A 112 -8.42 -9.71 -3.12
C MET A 112 -7.39 -10.81 -2.86
N ILE A 113 -7.12 -11.15 -1.59
CA ILE A 113 -6.19 -12.24 -1.23
C ILE A 113 -6.67 -13.57 -1.77
N THR A 114 -7.95 -13.86 -1.62
CA THR A 114 -8.57 -15.11 -2.08
C THR A 114 -8.46 -15.23 -3.60
N ILE A 115 -8.84 -14.20 -4.34
CA ILE A 115 -8.74 -14.18 -5.81
C ILE A 115 -7.30 -14.34 -6.26
N TYR A 116 -6.36 -13.60 -5.66
CA TYR A 116 -4.95 -13.73 -6.00
C TYR A 116 -4.41 -15.14 -5.75
N SER A 117 -4.79 -15.76 -4.63
CA SER A 117 -4.40 -17.13 -4.28
C SER A 117 -4.95 -18.16 -5.26
N ILE A 118 -6.23 -18.05 -5.63
CA ILE A 118 -6.87 -18.96 -6.60
C ILE A 118 -6.20 -18.82 -7.96
N SER A 119 -6.02 -17.58 -8.44
CA SER A 119 -5.35 -17.31 -9.71
C SER A 119 -3.92 -17.85 -9.69
N TYR A 120 -3.16 -17.58 -8.63
CA TYR A 120 -1.79 -18.08 -8.50
C TYR A 120 -1.74 -19.60 -8.53
N HIS A 121 -2.62 -20.28 -7.81
CA HIS A 121 -2.69 -21.74 -7.82
C HIS A 121 -3.05 -22.30 -9.21
N TYR A 122 -4.02 -21.69 -9.89
CA TYR A 122 -4.44 -22.08 -11.24
C TYR A 122 -3.28 -21.96 -12.24
N TYR A 123 -2.64 -20.78 -12.32
CA TYR A 123 -1.53 -20.55 -13.24
C TYR A 123 -0.29 -21.39 -12.89
N ASN A 124 -0.01 -21.62 -11.60
CA ASN A 124 1.11 -22.47 -11.19
C ASN A 124 0.88 -23.94 -11.58
N ARG A 125 -0.36 -24.43 -11.53
CA ARG A 125 -0.69 -25.80 -11.95
C ARG A 125 -0.54 -26.00 -13.46
N GLU A 126 -0.85 -24.97 -14.25
CA GLU A 126 -0.93 -25.08 -15.72
C GLU A 126 0.38 -24.70 -16.43
N TYR A 127 1.19 -23.81 -15.82
CA TYR A 127 2.44 -23.31 -16.42
C TYR A 127 3.69 -23.53 -15.55
N GLY A 128 3.56 -24.09 -14.35
CA GLY A 128 4.66 -24.29 -13.40
C GLY A 128 5.36 -25.65 -13.46
N ALA A 129 5.13 -26.46 -14.50
CA ALA A 129 5.72 -27.79 -14.64
C ALA A 129 7.14 -27.81 -15.25
N ASP A 130 7.67 -26.64 -15.66
CA ASP A 130 8.96 -26.52 -16.37
C ASP A 130 9.99 -25.63 -15.62
N GLU A 131 10.13 -25.79 -14.31
CA GLU A 131 11.32 -25.33 -13.55
C GLU A 131 12.08 -26.50 -12.91
#